data_AF-A0AAW4W6X8-F1
#
_entry.id   AF-A0AAW4W6X8-F1
#
_cell.length_a   1.000
_cell.length_b   1.000
_cell.length_c   1.000
_cell.angle_alpha   90.00
_cell.angle_beta   90.00
_cell.angle_gamma   90.00
#
_symmetry.space_group_name_H-M   'P 1'
#
loop_
_entity.id
_entity.type
_entity.pdbx_description
1 polymer ?
#
loop_
_entity_poly.entity_id
_entity_poly.type
_entity_poly.pdbx_seq_one_letter_code
_entity_poly.pdbx_strand_id
1 'polypeptide(L)'
;MGKYGMLRKSYLQEHRKELYLELVLAGKLNEHLHQIDEECNQMMDRLVEQVKERQGVTEELKLQNQMAWVGRMNNIRACAEEIVLKKIVYA
;
A
#
# COMPACT_ATOMS: atom_id res chain seq x y z
N MET A 1 3.22 6.96 12.16
CA MET A 1 2.34 7.11 10.98
C MET A 1 3.19 6.85 9.75
N GLY A 2 2.78 5.92 8.91
CA GLY A 2 3.47 5.46 7.71
C GLY A 2 3.05 6.21 6.44
N LYS A 3 3.51 5.71 5.29
CA LYS A 3 3.28 6.32 3.97
C LYS A 3 1.80 6.43 3.63
N TYR A 4 1.04 5.36 3.82
CA TYR A 4 -0.36 5.28 3.38
C TYR A 4 -1.29 6.10 4.25
N GLY A 5 -1.02 6.19 5.55
CA GLY A 5 -1.74 7.07 6.48
C GLY A 5 -1.56 8.54 6.11
N MET A 6 -0.34 8.95 5.71
CA MET A 6 -0.12 10.32 5.23
C MET A 6 -0.85 10.60 3.92
N LEU A 7 -0.83 9.66 2.96
CA LEU A 7 -1.58 9.80 1.71
C LEU A 7 -3.10 9.86 1.95
N ARG A 8 -3.63 9.02 2.85
CA ARG A 8 -5.04 9.04 3.23
C ARG A 8 -5.40 10.36 3.87
N LYS A 9 -4.55 10.89 4.75
CA LYS A 9 -4.78 12.21 5.38
C LYS A 9 -4.91 13.31 4.33
N SER A 10 -3.96 13.41 3.38
CA SER A 10 -4.03 14.41 2.31
C SER A 10 -5.29 14.23 1.46
N TYR A 11 -5.62 12.99 1.09
CA TYR A 11 -6.84 12.69 0.34
C TYR A 11 -8.11 13.12 1.09
N LEU A 12 -8.19 12.85 2.40
CA LEU A 12 -9.33 13.28 3.22
C LEU A 12 -9.44 14.81 3.29
N GLN A 13 -8.32 15.52 3.39
CA GLN A 13 -8.32 16.99 3.42
C GLN A 13 -8.71 17.63 2.08
N GLU A 14 -8.33 17.02 0.96
CA GLU A 14 -8.58 17.57 -0.38
C GLU A 14 -9.95 17.17 -0.92
N HIS A 15 -10.34 15.90 -0.74
CA HIS A 15 -11.49 15.30 -1.41
C HIS A 15 -12.64 14.89 -0.47
N ARG A 16 -12.39 14.70 0.83
CA ARG A 16 -13.39 14.22 1.81
C ARG A 16 -13.37 15.03 3.11
N LYS A 17 -13.46 16.35 2.99
CA LYS A 17 -13.32 17.29 4.12
C LYS A 17 -14.28 17.02 5.28
N GLU A 18 -15.50 16.61 4.99
CA GLU A 18 -16.52 16.30 6.00
C GLU A 18 -16.05 15.14 6.90
N LEU A 19 -15.63 14.02 6.32
CA LEU A 19 -15.10 12.88 7.05
C LEU A 19 -13.81 13.24 7.81
N TYR A 20 -12.93 14.05 7.21
CA TYR A 20 -11.74 14.54 7.90
C TYR A 20 -12.10 15.30 9.19
N LEU A 21 -13.05 16.24 9.10
CA LEU A 21 -13.48 17.03 10.25
C LEU A 21 -14.19 16.16 11.29
N GLU A 22 -15.04 15.23 10.88
CA GLU A 22 -15.68 14.27 11.78
C GLU A 22 -14.65 13.48 12.60
N LEU A 23 -13.63 12.92 11.94
CA LEU A 23 -12.55 12.18 12.59
C LEU A 23 -11.70 13.04 13.53
N VAL A 24 -11.46 14.31 13.16
CA VAL A 24 -10.75 15.27 14.00
C VAL A 24 -11.56 15.62 15.25
N LEU A 25 -12.84 15.94 15.09
CA LEU A 25 -13.75 16.29 16.18
C LEU A 25 -13.96 15.11 17.13
N ALA A 26 -14.01 13.89 16.60
CA ALA A 26 -14.08 12.66 17.38
C ALA A 26 -12.73 12.27 18.04
N GLY A 27 -11.62 12.95 17.72
CA GLY A 27 -10.28 12.58 18.21
C GLY A 27 -9.73 11.27 17.64
N LYS A 28 -10.38 10.70 16.62
CA LYS A 28 -10.08 9.37 16.06
C LYS A 28 -9.22 9.41 14.79
N LEU A 29 -8.81 10.60 14.34
CA LEU A 29 -8.03 10.74 13.11
C LEU A 29 -6.76 9.86 13.13
N ASN A 30 -5.97 9.92 14.19
CA ASN A 30 -4.71 9.16 14.25
C ASN A 30 -4.96 7.65 14.21
N GLU A 31 -5.94 7.15 14.96
CA GLU A 31 -6.34 5.74 14.96
C GLU A 31 -6.76 5.28 13.55
N HIS A 32 -7.60 6.07 12.87
CA HIS A 32 -8.02 5.78 11.49
C HIS A 32 -6.82 5.71 10.54
N LEU A 33 -5.91 6.68 10.60
CA LEU A 33 -4.73 6.70 9.72
C LEU A 33 -3.78 5.53 10.01
N HIS A 34 -3.64 5.12 11.27
CA HIS A 34 -2.87 3.94 11.66
C HIS A 34 -3.50 2.65 11.15
N GLN A 35 -4.83 2.51 11.24
CA GLN A 35 -5.56 1.36 10.70
C GLN A 35 -5.37 1.25 9.18
N ILE A 36 -5.47 2.37 8.46
CA ILE A 36 -5.27 2.43 7.01
C ILE A 36 -3.83 2.04 6.64
N ASP A 37 -2.83 2.53 7.38
CA ASP A 37 -1.44 2.12 7.18
C ASP A 37 -1.27 0.60 7.34
N GLU A 38 -1.83 0.03 8.39
CA GLU A 38 -1.73 -1.40 8.64
C GLU A 38 -2.41 -2.22 7.54
N GLU A 39 -3.64 -1.85 7.17
CA GLU A 39 -4.40 -2.54 6.12
C GLU A 39 -3.68 -2.47 4.76
N CYS A 40 -3.11 -1.31 4.42
CA CYS A 40 -2.35 -1.14 3.18
C CYS A 40 -1.10 -2.03 3.17
N ASN A 41 -0.34 -2.10 4.27
CA ASN A 41 0.84 -2.94 4.35
C ASN A 41 0.48 -4.43 4.28
N GLN A 42 -0.56 -4.86 5.00
CA GLN A 42 -1.03 -6.25 4.93
C GLN A 42 -1.49 -6.62 3.52
N MET A 43 -2.18 -5.72 2.81
CA MET A 43 -2.60 -5.95 1.42
C MET A 43 -1.40 -5.97 0.47
N MET A 44 -0.41 -5.10 0.66
CA MET A 44 0.82 -5.10 -0.11
C MET A 44 1.55 -6.44 0.00
N ASP A 45 1.77 -6.92 1.22
CA ASP A 45 2.49 -8.18 1.44
C ASP A 45 1.76 -9.35 0.79
N ARG A 46 0.44 -9.41 0.93
CA ARG A 46 -0.40 -10.44 0.28
C ARG A 46 -0.32 -10.38 -1.25
N LEU A 47 -0.43 -9.20 -1.85
CA LEU A 47 -0.39 -9.03 -3.30
C LEU A 47 1.00 -9.36 -3.86
N VAL A 48 2.05 -8.86 -3.21
CA VAL A 48 3.42 -9.11 -3.61
C VAL A 48 3.72 -10.61 -3.59
N GLU A 49 3.33 -11.32 -2.52
CA GLU A 49 3.59 -12.76 -2.43
C GLU A 49 2.79 -13.56 -3.47
N GLN A 50 1.50 -13.27 -3.65
CA GLN A 50 0.69 -13.93 -4.67
C GLN A 50 1.25 -13.75 -6.08
N VAL A 51 1.74 -12.56 -6.42
CA VAL A 51 2.28 -12.31 -7.77
C VAL A 51 3.68 -12.91 -7.91
N LYS A 52 4.49 -12.93 -6.85
CA LYS A 52 5.81 -13.60 -6.85
C LYS A 52 5.67 -15.09 -7.12
N GLU A 53 4.74 -15.76 -6.43
CA GLU A 53 4.41 -17.18 -6.68
C GLU A 53 3.97 -17.40 -8.13
N ARG A 54 3.06 -16.56 -8.64
CA ARG A 54 2.55 -16.68 -10.02
C ARG A 54 3.61 -16.44 -11.10
N GLN A 55 4.52 -15.50 -10.88
CA GLN A 55 5.58 -15.14 -11.83
C GLN A 55 6.87 -15.96 -11.66
N GLY A 56 6.91 -16.89 -10.70
CA GLY A 56 8.08 -17.71 -10.41
C GLY A 56 9.30 -16.86 -10.04
N VAL A 57 9.10 -15.75 -9.30
CA VAL A 57 10.20 -14.90 -8.84
C VAL A 57 10.83 -15.55 -7.62
N THR A 58 11.77 -16.47 -7.85
CA THR A 58 12.43 -17.25 -6.81
C THR A 58 13.84 -16.77 -6.50
N GLU A 59 14.44 -17.30 -5.42
CA GLU A 59 15.83 -17.03 -5.08
C GLU A 59 16.80 -17.65 -6.11
N GLU A 60 16.43 -18.72 -6.81
CA GLU A 60 17.23 -19.26 -7.92
C GLU A 60 17.33 -18.25 -9.07
N LEU A 61 16.23 -17.56 -9.42
CA LEU A 61 16.26 -16.49 -10.41
C LEU A 61 17.18 -15.35 -9.97
N LYS A 62 17.19 -15.02 -8.68
CA LYS A 62 18.06 -13.98 -8.12
C LYS A 62 19.54 -14.34 -8.22
N LEU A 63 19.88 -15.61 -8.01
CA LEU A 63 21.25 -16.13 -8.14
C LEU A 63 21.72 -16.15 -9.60
N GLN A 64 20.84 -16.52 -10.53
CA GLN A 64 21.16 -16.58 -11.96
C GLN A 64 21.19 -15.21 -12.62
N ASN A 65 20.26 -14.32 -12.25
CA ASN A 65 20.11 -13.00 -12.86
C ASN A 65 19.47 -12.01 -11.87
N GLN A 66 20.32 -11.45 -11.01
CA GLN A 66 19.91 -10.48 -10.00
C GLN A 66 19.20 -9.25 -10.58
N MET A 67 19.64 -8.75 -11.74
CA MET A 67 19.03 -7.57 -12.37
C MET A 67 17.60 -7.85 -12.85
N ALA A 68 17.38 -9.02 -13.49
CA ALA A 68 16.04 -9.44 -13.88
C ALA A 68 15.14 -9.67 -12.66
N TRP A 69 15.67 -10.25 -11.58
CA TRP A 69 14.93 -10.43 -10.32
C TRP A 69 14.49 -9.10 -9.70
N VAL A 70 15.41 -8.12 -9.61
CA VAL A 70 15.09 -6.77 -9.11
C VAL A 70 14.04 -6.10 -10.00
N GLY A 71 14.18 -6.19 -11.33
CA GLY A 71 13.21 -5.63 -12.27
C GLY A 71 11.80 -6.21 -12.09
N ARG A 72 11.69 -7.54 -11.94
CA ARG A 72 10.40 -8.20 -11.67
C ARG A 72 9.83 -7.81 -10.32
N MET A 73 10.64 -7.85 -9.26
CA MET A 73 10.20 -7.43 -7.92
C MET A 73 9.69 -5.99 -7.88
N ASN A 74 10.35 -5.09 -8.60
CA ASN A 74 9.91 -3.70 -8.70
C ASN A 74 8.58 -3.57 -9.44
N ASN A 75 8.39 -4.28 -10.55
CA ASN A 75 7.13 -4.29 -11.27
C ASN A 75 5.98 -4.83 -10.40
N ILE A 76 6.22 -5.94 -9.69
CA ILE A 76 5.25 -6.54 -8.78
C ILE A 76 4.83 -5.55 -7.69
N ARG A 77 5.81 -4.90 -7.05
CA ARG A 77 5.53 -3.89 -6.02
C ARG A 77 4.76 -2.71 -6.58
N ALA A 78 5.12 -2.20 -7.77
CA ALA A 78 4.41 -1.10 -8.39
C ALA A 78 2.93 -1.44 -8.66
N CYS A 79 2.67 -2.62 -9.24
CA CYS A 79 1.31 -3.09 -9.50
C CYS A 79 0.51 -3.29 -8.19
N ALA A 80 1.11 -3.90 -7.17
CA ALA A 80 0.48 -4.06 -5.87
C ALA A 80 0.16 -2.70 -5.22
N GLU A 81 1.08 -1.75 -5.32
CA GLU A 81 0.92 -0.40 -4.76
C GLU A 81 -0.23 0.35 -5.43
N GLU A 82 -0.35 0.30 -6.76
CA GLU A 82 -1.49 0.90 -7.47
C GLU A 82 -2.84 0.34 -6.99
N ILE A 83 -2.92 -0.97 -6.77
CA ILE A 83 -4.14 -1.62 -6.27
C ILE A 83 -4.47 -1.13 -4.86
N VAL A 84 -3.48 -1.09 -3.97
CA VAL A 84 -3.65 -0.68 -2.57
C VAL A 84 -4.08 0.77 -2.47
N LEU A 85 -3.43 1.68 -3.22
CA LEU A 85 -3.79 3.09 -3.26
C LEU A 85 -5.25 3.29 -3.71
N LYS A 86 -5.65 2.59 -4.77
CA LYS A 86 -7.01 2.71 -5.31
C LYS A 86 -8.07 2.12 -4.40
N LYS A 87 -7.79 1.00 -3.73
CA LYS A 87 -8.78 0.26 -2.93
C LYS A 87 -8.95 0.79 -1.51
N ILE A 88 -7.90 1.32 -0.90
CA ILE A 88 -7.91 1.70 0.51
C ILE A 88 -7.70 3.21 0.66
N VAL A 89 -6.63 3.75 0.06
CA VAL A 89 -6.22 5.14 0.32
C VAL A 89 -7.15 6.16 -0.32
N TYR A 90 -7.62 5.91 -1.54
CA TYR A 90 -8.48 6.82 -2.31
C TYR A 90 -9.95 6.37 -2.40
N ALA A 91 -10.35 5.44 -1.54
CA ALA A 91 -11.75 5.00 -1.41
C ALA A 91 -12.65 6.05 -0.73
#